data_AF-A0AAN5DDC4-F1
#
_entry.id   AF-A0AAN5DDC4-F1
#
_cell.length_a   1.000
_cell.length_b   1.000
_cell.length_c   1.000
_cell.angle_alpha   90.00
_cell.angle_beta   90.00
_cell.angle_gamma   90.00
#
_symmetry.space_group_name_H-M   'P 1'
#
loop_
_entity.id
_entity.type
_entity.pdbx_description
1 polymer ?
#
loop_
_entity_poly.entity_id
_entity_poly.type
_entity_poly.pdbx_seq_one_letter_code
_entity_poly.pdbx_strand_id
1 'polypeptide(L)'
;YQLLLTQDESAYPPLGRKMILCYQLSFFIECKSPSSPHAGTPSLVYSLNFPHSLTSWTEDSPDRVSVALSPPYMSQAWASEEVHHHHHHPEHHEELQPAVIPPLKKERDYTLITKCFVEFLGDLIFVFAGSMQGYINSSMDSILHAAFAHGLTIFVLVTSLGHISGGHFNPAVSLAGALTGHLPLFHLPLYVVAQLLGGICGSLMTRAILSKTEFTAILGGATLLSADTNTWYQGLISESMVTFMLCHTILNSAMGSSDKPLAPLAIGFTLTIDIIATGRITGASMNPARSLGPNLIGWAFMDTIPYGWWEYHYIYWAGPIIGASIASAVYWLFERREKRIVP
;
A
#
# COMPACT_ATOMS: atom_id res chain seq x y z
N TYR A 1 45.27 -19.99 -35.77
CA TYR A 1 44.62 -20.70 -36.88
C TYR A 1 43.64 -19.74 -37.56
N GLN A 2 43.64 -19.71 -38.90
CA GLN A 2 42.69 -19.00 -39.79
C GLN A 2 41.22 -19.49 -39.57
N LEU A 3 40.11 -18.92 -40.08
CA LEU A 3 39.72 -17.92 -41.12
C LEU A 3 38.53 -17.06 -40.57
N LEU A 4 38.27 -15.77 -40.91
CA LEU A 4 37.63 -15.19 -42.14
C LEU A 4 36.21 -15.77 -42.41
N LEU A 5 35.09 -15.04 -42.59
CA LEU A 5 34.69 -13.83 -43.38
C LEU A 5 33.41 -13.19 -42.72
N THR A 6 33.18 -11.88 -42.51
CA THR A 6 32.89 -10.69 -43.38
C THR A 6 31.52 -10.59 -44.09
N GLN A 7 30.99 -9.36 -44.19
CA GLN A 7 29.78 -8.83 -44.87
C GLN A 7 28.43 -8.88 -44.10
N ASP A 8 27.56 -7.86 -44.12
CA ASP A 8 27.70 -6.47 -44.63
C ASP A 8 26.75 -5.49 -43.91
N GLU A 9 27.10 -4.20 -43.83
CA GLU A 9 26.22 -3.11 -43.38
C GLU A 9 25.96 -2.11 -44.53
N SER A 10 24.76 -2.10 -45.12
CA SER A 10 24.17 -0.88 -45.70
C SER A 10 22.71 -1.04 -46.16
N ALA A 11 21.75 -0.49 -45.40
CA ALA A 11 20.52 0.16 -45.92
C ALA A 11 19.64 0.71 -44.77
N TYR A 12 19.48 2.03 -44.70
CA TYR A 12 18.45 2.74 -43.91
C TYR A 12 17.36 3.28 -44.89
N PRO A 13 16.26 3.88 -44.41
CA PRO A 13 15.09 3.30 -43.75
C PRO A 13 13.86 3.55 -44.70
N PRO A 14 12.63 3.98 -44.29
CA PRO A 14 11.88 3.83 -43.04
C PRO A 14 10.43 3.29 -43.21
N LEU A 15 9.82 2.84 -42.11
CA LEU A 15 8.49 3.29 -41.67
C LEU A 15 8.30 2.91 -40.19
N GLY A 16 7.83 3.84 -39.35
CA GLY A 16 7.88 3.65 -37.90
C GLY A 16 6.70 2.87 -37.31
N ARG A 17 6.90 2.34 -36.10
CA ARG A 17 5.90 2.36 -35.01
C ARG A 17 6.58 2.20 -33.66
N LYS A 18 6.05 2.91 -32.66
CA LYS A 18 6.49 2.86 -31.26
C LYS A 18 6.30 1.44 -30.72
N MET A 19 7.33 0.84 -30.13
CA MET A 19 7.17 -0.40 -29.36
C MET A 19 6.65 -0.03 -27.97
N ILE A 20 5.32 0.06 -27.84
CA ILE A 20 4.65 0.09 -26.53
C ILE A 20 4.61 -1.35 -26.03
N LEU A 21 5.37 -1.66 -24.97
CA LEU A 21 5.37 -2.98 -24.37
C LEU A 21 4.14 -3.14 -23.45
N CYS A 22 2.98 -3.41 -24.05
CA CYS A 22 1.79 -3.81 -23.30
C CYS A 22 1.94 -5.27 -22.83
N TYR A 23 2.16 -5.48 -21.53
CA TYR A 23 1.88 -6.78 -20.91
C TYR A 23 0.36 -6.99 -20.84
N GLN A 24 -0.21 -7.68 -21.84
CA GLN A 24 -1.56 -8.21 -21.71
C GLN A 24 -1.56 -9.44 -20.80
N LEU A 25 -2.21 -9.35 -19.64
CA LEU A 25 -2.76 -10.53 -18.98
C LEU A 25 -3.99 -10.99 -19.76
N SER A 26 -3.82 -12.02 -20.60
CA SER A 26 -4.92 -12.67 -21.30
C SER A 26 -5.59 -13.69 -20.39
N PHE A 27 -6.75 -13.35 -19.85
CA PHE A 27 -7.64 -14.31 -19.18
C PHE A 27 -8.39 -15.13 -20.24
N PHE A 28 -8.08 -16.42 -20.35
CA PHE A 28 -8.91 -17.37 -21.10
C PHE A 28 -9.93 -18.02 -20.16
N ILE A 29 -11.22 -17.85 -20.48
CA ILE A 29 -12.31 -18.61 -19.85
C ILE A 29 -12.70 -19.71 -20.83
N GLU A 30 -12.26 -20.94 -20.57
CA GLU A 30 -12.63 -22.10 -21.38
C GLU A 30 -13.81 -22.84 -20.74
N CYS A 31 -15.04 -22.51 -21.19
CA CYS A 31 -16.25 -23.22 -20.78
C CYS A 31 -16.32 -24.59 -21.48
N LYS A 32 -15.85 -25.64 -20.80
CA LYS A 32 -15.98 -27.01 -21.28
C LYS A 32 -17.41 -27.53 -21.03
N SER A 33 -18.16 -27.79 -22.11
CA SER A 33 -19.50 -28.39 -22.02
C SER A 33 -19.43 -29.83 -21.49
N PRO A 34 -20.28 -30.23 -20.52
CA PRO A 34 -20.28 -31.58 -19.97
C PRO A 34 -20.97 -32.58 -20.93
N SER A 35 -20.23 -33.60 -21.36
CA SER A 35 -20.75 -34.71 -22.16
C SER A 35 -21.26 -35.87 -21.28
N SER A 36 -22.25 -35.61 -20.41
CA SER A 36 -23.02 -36.65 -19.68
C SER A 36 -24.25 -36.04 -18.98
N PRO A 37 -25.44 -36.69 -18.95
CA PRO A 37 -26.63 -36.15 -18.29
C PRO A 37 -26.60 -36.18 -16.75
N HIS A 38 -25.63 -36.85 -16.12
CA HIS A 38 -25.63 -37.11 -14.67
C HIS A 38 -24.27 -36.79 -14.03
N ALA A 39 -23.96 -35.49 -13.91
CA ALA A 39 -22.93 -34.96 -13.02
C ALA A 39 -23.34 -33.57 -12.51
N GLY A 40 -22.90 -33.21 -11.30
CA GLY A 40 -23.32 -31.99 -10.60
C GLY A 40 -22.75 -30.68 -11.18
N THR A 41 -23.11 -29.58 -10.51
CA THR A 41 -22.79 -28.17 -10.80
C THR A 41 -21.43 -27.89 -11.47
N PRO A 42 -21.37 -26.99 -12.47
CA PRO A 42 -20.13 -26.66 -13.15
C PRO A 42 -19.14 -25.93 -12.23
N SER A 43 -17.91 -26.42 -12.16
CA SER A 43 -16.79 -25.76 -11.47
C SER A 43 -15.99 -24.91 -12.46
N LEU A 44 -15.91 -23.59 -12.24
CA LEU A 44 -14.93 -22.75 -12.94
C LEU A 44 -13.52 -23.09 -12.46
N VAL A 45 -12.64 -23.48 -13.39
CA VAL A 45 -11.22 -23.70 -13.11
C VAL A 45 -10.42 -22.50 -13.61
N TYR A 46 -9.86 -21.73 -12.68
CA TYR A 46 -8.92 -20.66 -13.02
C TYR A 46 -7.51 -21.23 -13.10
N SER A 47 -6.84 -21.05 -14.25
CA SER A 47 -5.43 -21.41 -14.43
C SER A 47 -4.59 -20.15 -14.65
N LEU A 48 -3.57 -19.96 -13.81
CA LEU A 48 -2.56 -18.92 -13.97
C LEU A 48 -1.31 -19.51 -14.62
N ASN A 49 -1.11 -19.24 -15.91
CA ASN A 49 0.13 -19.59 -16.61
C ASN A 49 1.15 -18.45 -16.49
N PHE A 50 2.27 -18.70 -15.81
CA PHE A 50 3.46 -17.86 -15.90
C PHE A 50 4.31 -18.29 -17.12
N PRO A 51 4.78 -17.36 -17.96
CA PRO A 51 5.68 -17.71 -19.06
C PRO A 51 7.11 -17.95 -18.53
N HIS A 52 7.51 -19.22 -18.44
CA HIS A 52 8.91 -19.60 -18.29
C HIS A 52 9.44 -20.22 -19.59
N SER A 53 10.66 -19.86 -19.97
CA SER A 53 11.40 -20.51 -21.05
C SER A 53 12.44 -21.48 -20.49
N LEU A 54 12.36 -22.75 -20.92
CA LEU A 54 13.41 -23.80 -20.90
C LEU A 54 13.86 -24.28 -19.50
N THR A 55 13.70 -25.55 -19.06
CA THR A 55 14.11 -26.81 -19.73
C THR A 55 13.48 -28.10 -19.14
N SER A 56 13.34 -29.14 -20.00
CA SER A 56 13.45 -30.61 -19.75
C SER A 56 12.57 -31.40 -18.76
N TRP A 57 11.66 -32.20 -19.36
CA TRP A 57 11.42 -33.68 -19.21
C TRP A 57 10.72 -34.36 -18.00
N THR A 58 9.86 -35.31 -18.41
CA THR A 58 9.34 -36.56 -17.78
C THR A 58 8.23 -36.56 -16.70
N GLU A 59 7.30 -37.50 -16.90
CA GLU A 59 6.19 -37.99 -16.05
C GLU A 59 6.66 -38.31 -14.60
N ASP A 60 5.84 -38.31 -13.53
CA ASP A 60 4.57 -39.06 -13.42
C ASP A 60 3.78 -38.74 -12.11
N SER A 61 2.47 -38.48 -12.22
CA SER A 61 1.44 -38.62 -11.14
C SER A 61 1.56 -37.76 -9.83
N PRO A 62 0.52 -37.72 -8.94
CA PRO A 62 0.20 -36.46 -8.23
C PRO A 62 0.25 -36.47 -6.68
N ASP A 63 0.56 -35.29 -6.12
CA ASP A 63 0.08 -34.87 -4.80
C ASP A 63 -0.23 -33.35 -4.82
N ARG A 64 -1.52 -32.99 -4.88
CA ARG A 64 -1.98 -31.59 -4.74
C ARG A 64 -2.67 -31.38 -3.40
N VAL A 65 -2.01 -30.64 -2.51
CA VAL A 65 -2.61 -30.11 -1.28
C VAL A 65 -3.70 -29.11 -1.65
N SER A 66 -4.94 -29.43 -1.29
CA SER A 66 -6.11 -28.58 -1.52
C SER A 66 -6.33 -27.61 -0.35
N VAL A 67 -6.22 -26.30 -0.58
CA VAL A 67 -6.68 -25.28 0.37
C VAL A 67 -7.99 -24.69 -0.16
N ALA A 68 -9.09 -25.01 0.49
CA ALA A 68 -10.42 -24.49 0.15
C ALA A 68 -10.73 -23.24 0.98
N LEU A 69 -11.06 -22.13 0.29
CA LEU A 69 -11.66 -20.94 0.88
C LEU A 69 -12.86 -20.53 0.03
N SER A 70 -14.06 -20.56 0.64
CA SER A 70 -15.32 -20.23 -0.02
C SER A 70 -15.76 -18.80 0.32
N PRO A 71 -16.03 -17.93 -0.67
CA PRO A 71 -16.72 -16.65 -0.45
C PRO A 71 -18.25 -16.83 -0.37
N PRO A 72 -19.00 -15.86 0.19
CA PRO A 72 -20.41 -16.04 0.54
C PRO A 72 -21.40 -15.64 -0.57
N TYR A 73 -22.60 -16.19 -0.46
CA TYR A 73 -23.79 -15.88 -1.27
C TYR A 73 -24.19 -14.39 -1.21
N MET A 74 -24.58 -13.83 -2.35
CA MET A 74 -25.72 -12.90 -2.39
C MET A 74 -26.50 -13.03 -3.70
N SER A 75 -27.82 -13.09 -3.57
CA SER A 75 -28.76 -13.47 -4.64
C SER A 75 -29.41 -12.26 -5.31
N GLN A 76 -29.47 -12.24 -6.63
CA GLN A 76 -30.53 -11.56 -7.38
C GLN A 76 -30.95 -12.44 -8.56
N ALA A 77 -32.17 -12.99 -8.49
CA ALA A 77 -32.84 -13.63 -9.60
C ALA A 77 -33.97 -12.71 -10.08
N TRP A 78 -33.94 -12.31 -11.35
CA TRP A 78 -35.04 -11.60 -11.99
C TRP A 78 -35.85 -12.56 -12.87
N ALA A 79 -37.15 -12.58 -12.60
CA ALA A 79 -38.25 -12.74 -13.54
C ALA A 79 -38.13 -13.75 -14.70
N SER A 80 -38.81 -14.88 -14.55
CA SER A 80 -39.64 -15.45 -15.62
C SER A 80 -40.89 -16.07 -15.01
N GLU A 81 -42.06 -15.48 -15.28
CA GLU A 81 -43.36 -16.07 -14.89
C GLU A 81 -43.71 -17.21 -15.84
N GLU A 82 -43.87 -18.42 -15.32
CA GLU A 82 -44.66 -19.47 -15.96
C GLU A 82 -45.78 -19.92 -15.01
N VAL A 83 -47.01 -19.85 -15.49
CA VAL A 83 -48.23 -20.09 -14.71
C VAL A 83 -48.61 -21.56 -14.79
N HIS A 84 -48.48 -22.31 -13.69
CA HIS A 84 -49.14 -23.62 -13.57
C HIS A 84 -49.72 -23.91 -12.17
N HIS A 85 -51.05 -24.01 -12.18
CA HIS A 85 -51.96 -24.75 -11.28
C HIS A 85 -51.70 -24.80 -9.76
N HIS A 86 -52.61 -24.16 -9.02
CA HIS A 86 -52.83 -24.38 -7.59
C HIS A 86 -52.93 -25.86 -7.20
N HIS A 87 -52.17 -26.25 -6.19
CA HIS A 87 -52.51 -27.33 -5.26
C HIS A 87 -52.44 -26.77 -3.85
N HIS A 88 -53.55 -26.80 -3.10
CA HIS A 88 -53.57 -26.37 -1.70
C HIS A 88 -52.90 -27.43 -0.83
N HIS A 89 -51.69 -27.14 -0.36
CA HIS A 89 -51.16 -27.74 0.86
C HIS A 89 -51.60 -26.91 2.07
N PRO A 90 -51.95 -27.54 3.21
CA PRO A 90 -52.23 -26.81 4.44
C PRO A 90 -50.94 -26.19 4.98
N GLU A 91 -50.95 -24.89 5.23
CA GLU A 91 -49.81 -24.18 5.81
C GLU A 91 -49.63 -24.55 7.28
N HIS A 92 -48.60 -25.32 7.58
CA HIS A 92 -48.04 -25.36 8.93
C HIS A 92 -47.22 -24.07 9.13
N HIS A 93 -47.79 -23.11 9.86
CA HIS A 93 -47.04 -21.95 10.34
C HIS A 93 -46.03 -22.40 11.40
N GLU A 94 -44.85 -22.82 10.96
CA GLU A 94 -43.69 -23.02 11.83
C GLU A 94 -43.21 -21.63 12.29
N GLU A 95 -43.40 -21.32 13.59
CA GLU A 95 -42.90 -20.07 14.18
C GLU A 95 -41.38 -20.03 14.06
N LEU A 96 -40.90 -19.26 13.08
CA LEU A 96 -39.48 -18.93 12.91
C LEU A 96 -38.97 -18.23 14.17
N GLN A 97 -38.33 -19.00 15.04
CA GLN A 97 -37.68 -18.48 16.24
C GLN A 97 -36.72 -17.37 15.83
N PRO A 98 -36.75 -16.19 16.49
CA PRO A 98 -35.89 -15.09 16.12
C PRO A 98 -34.43 -15.52 16.24
N ALA A 99 -33.70 -15.45 15.12
CA ALA A 99 -32.31 -15.89 15.06
C ALA A 99 -31.50 -15.21 16.17
N VAL A 100 -30.90 -16.02 17.05
CA VAL A 100 -30.04 -15.52 18.13
C VAL A 100 -28.77 -14.97 17.49
N ILE A 101 -28.77 -13.67 17.21
CA ILE A 101 -27.59 -12.96 16.70
C ILE A 101 -26.50 -13.07 17.77
N PRO A 102 -25.38 -13.76 17.51
CA PRO A 102 -24.29 -13.84 18.48
C PRO A 102 -23.78 -12.43 18.75
N PRO A 103 -23.46 -12.07 20.01
CA PRO A 103 -23.02 -10.73 20.35
C PRO A 103 -21.79 -10.36 19.52
N LEU A 104 -21.85 -9.20 18.86
CA LEU A 104 -20.73 -8.64 18.10
C LEU A 104 -19.46 -8.72 18.95
N LYS A 105 -18.43 -9.36 18.40
CA LYS A 105 -17.18 -9.66 19.10
C LYS A 105 -16.54 -8.36 19.57
N LYS A 106 -16.70 -8.03 20.85
CA LYS A 106 -16.23 -6.78 21.44
C LYS A 106 -14.75 -6.58 21.10
N GLU A 107 -14.46 -5.52 20.35
CA GLU A 107 -13.08 -5.15 20.03
C GLU A 107 -12.29 -4.91 21.31
N ARG A 108 -10.99 -5.25 21.29
CA ARG A 108 -10.14 -5.11 22.47
C ARG A 108 -9.78 -3.64 22.64
N ASP A 109 -10.30 -3.02 23.69
CA ASP A 109 -9.91 -1.66 24.10
C ASP A 109 -8.45 -1.64 24.59
N TYR A 110 -7.52 -1.30 23.70
CA TYR A 110 -6.11 -1.13 24.04
C TYR A 110 -5.82 0.22 24.72
N THR A 111 -4.93 0.21 25.72
CA THR A 111 -4.53 1.44 26.44
C THR A 111 -3.76 2.40 25.53
N LEU A 112 -3.80 3.70 25.82
CA LEU A 112 -3.04 4.72 25.09
C LEU A 112 -1.53 4.42 25.07
N ILE A 113 -0.97 3.92 26.17
CA ILE A 113 0.45 3.52 26.25
C ILE A 113 0.73 2.37 25.26
N THR A 114 -0.14 1.36 25.20
CA THR A 114 -0.05 0.27 24.22
C THR A 114 -0.11 0.79 22.79
N LYS A 115 -1.02 1.72 22.50
CA LYS A 115 -1.15 2.33 21.17
C LYS A 115 0.11 3.11 20.78
N CYS A 116 0.62 3.97 21.66
CA CYS A 116 1.86 4.71 21.43
C CYS A 116 3.08 3.77 21.25
N PHE A 117 3.20 2.67 22.01
CA PHE A 117 4.27 1.70 21.79
C PHE A 117 4.19 1.03 20.42
N VAL A 118 2.97 0.71 19.95
CA VAL A 118 2.77 0.17 18.60
C VAL A 118 3.11 1.20 17.52
N GLU A 119 2.72 2.45 17.69
CA GLU A 119 3.08 3.54 16.77
C GLU A 119 4.60 3.75 16.67
N PHE A 120 5.31 3.70 17.81
CA PHE A 120 6.76 3.71 17.88
C PHE A 120 7.37 2.50 17.13
N LEU A 121 6.89 1.29 17.40
CA LEU A 121 7.42 0.07 16.80
C LEU A 121 7.18 0.01 15.28
N GLY A 122 6.00 0.44 14.83
CA GLY A 122 5.65 0.46 13.42
C GLY A 122 6.49 1.48 12.64
N ASP A 123 6.63 2.72 13.13
CA ASP A 123 7.46 3.71 12.43
C ASP A 123 8.97 3.37 12.51
N LEU A 124 9.44 2.72 13.58
CA LEU A 124 10.78 2.13 13.65
C LEU A 124 11.01 1.13 12.50
N ILE A 125 10.10 0.16 12.33
CA ILE A 125 10.20 -0.85 11.26
C ILE A 125 10.07 -0.19 9.88
N PHE A 126 9.13 0.75 9.72
CA PHE A 126 8.89 1.45 8.45
C PHE A 126 10.11 2.24 8.00
N VAL A 127 10.71 3.05 8.89
CA VAL A 127 11.89 3.85 8.58
C VAL A 127 13.14 2.99 8.43
N PHE A 128 13.28 1.92 9.22
CA PHE A 128 14.36 0.95 9.05
C PHE A 128 14.33 0.31 7.65
N ALA A 129 13.20 -0.27 7.24
CA ALA A 129 13.06 -0.90 5.93
C ALA A 129 13.19 0.12 4.77
N GLY A 130 12.55 1.29 4.93
CA GLY A 130 12.60 2.39 3.95
C GLY A 130 13.97 3.05 3.79
N SER A 131 14.85 2.94 4.80
CA SER A 131 16.25 3.37 4.71
C SER A 131 17.14 2.26 4.15
N MET A 132 16.98 1.01 4.62
CA MET A 132 17.77 -0.15 4.16
C MET A 132 17.61 -0.45 2.66
N GLN A 133 16.47 -0.14 2.04
CA GLN A 133 16.29 -0.31 0.59
C GLN A 133 17.30 0.50 -0.25
N GLY A 134 17.89 1.58 0.30
CA GLY A 134 18.93 2.33 -0.39
C GLY A 134 20.23 1.54 -0.55
N TYR A 135 20.46 0.52 0.28
CA TYR A 135 21.60 -0.38 0.23
C TYR A 135 21.40 -1.48 -0.83
N ILE A 136 21.30 -1.06 -2.09
CA ILE A 136 21.15 -1.93 -3.26
C ILE A 136 22.31 -1.73 -4.23
N ASN A 137 22.68 -2.80 -4.95
CA ASN A 137 23.66 -2.71 -6.02
C ASN A 137 23.13 -1.82 -7.16
N SER A 138 24.02 -1.05 -7.78
CA SER A 138 23.74 0.03 -8.73
C SER A 138 23.16 -0.40 -10.09
N SER A 139 22.72 -1.66 -10.23
CA SER A 139 22.15 -2.22 -11.45
C SER A 139 20.61 -2.20 -11.48
N MET A 140 19.94 -1.84 -10.37
CA MET A 140 18.49 -1.89 -10.21
C MET A 140 17.86 -0.48 -10.20
N ASP A 141 16.61 -0.34 -10.61
CA ASP A 141 15.88 0.93 -10.50
C ASP A 141 15.54 1.25 -9.05
N SER A 142 16.30 2.18 -8.48
CA SER A 142 16.15 2.67 -7.10
C SER A 142 14.74 3.17 -6.77
N ILE A 143 13.97 3.70 -7.73
CA ILE A 143 12.61 4.21 -7.44
C ILE A 143 11.63 3.06 -7.25
N LEU A 144 11.70 2.01 -8.07
CA LEU A 144 10.84 0.83 -7.93
C LEU A 144 11.18 0.06 -6.64
N HIS A 145 12.47 -0.09 -6.31
CA HIS A 145 12.87 -0.69 -5.04
C HIS A 145 12.37 0.13 -3.84
N ALA A 146 12.52 1.46 -3.85
CA ALA A 146 11.97 2.32 -2.80
C ALA A 146 10.45 2.16 -2.67
N ALA A 147 9.73 2.18 -3.78
CA ALA A 147 8.28 2.08 -3.82
C ALA A 147 7.77 0.76 -3.21
N PHE A 148 8.30 -0.39 -3.67
CA PHE A 148 7.91 -1.69 -3.12
C PHE A 148 8.35 -1.87 -1.68
N ALA A 149 9.55 -1.43 -1.29
CA ALA A 149 10.04 -1.57 0.08
C ALA A 149 9.14 -0.84 1.09
N HIS A 150 8.79 0.43 0.83
CA HIS A 150 7.93 1.18 1.75
C HIS A 150 6.46 0.71 1.66
N GLY A 151 5.94 0.50 0.44
CA GLY A 151 4.53 0.12 0.22
C GLY A 151 4.15 -1.26 0.76
N LEU A 152 5.03 -2.26 0.60
CA LEU A 152 4.84 -3.57 1.22
C LEU A 152 5.04 -3.53 2.73
N THR A 153 5.97 -2.71 3.24
CA THR A 153 6.17 -2.56 4.69
C THR A 153 4.94 -1.96 5.36
N ILE A 154 4.36 -0.87 4.81
CA ILE A 154 3.15 -0.28 5.40
C ILE A 154 1.93 -1.22 5.28
N PHE A 155 1.79 -1.97 4.19
CA PHE A 155 0.78 -3.02 4.06
C PHE A 155 0.88 -4.06 5.19
N VAL A 156 2.09 -4.59 5.44
CA VAL A 156 2.32 -5.59 6.50
C VAL A 156 2.10 -4.99 7.89
N LEU A 157 2.58 -3.77 8.15
CA LEU A 157 2.41 -3.10 9.45
C LEU A 157 0.95 -2.78 9.75
N VAL A 158 0.20 -2.21 8.81
CA VAL A 158 -1.23 -1.91 9.02
C VAL A 158 -2.04 -3.22 9.18
N THR A 159 -1.71 -4.27 8.42
CA THR A 159 -2.37 -5.59 8.56
C THR A 159 -2.12 -6.22 9.93
N SER A 160 -0.88 -6.17 10.43
CA SER A 160 -0.47 -6.86 11.67
C SER A 160 -0.75 -6.06 12.95
N LEU A 161 -0.60 -4.73 12.91
CA LEU A 161 -0.61 -3.85 14.07
C LEU A 161 -1.73 -2.79 14.04
N GLY A 162 -2.38 -2.56 12.89
CA GLY A 162 -3.40 -1.52 12.74
C GLY A 162 -4.60 -1.68 13.68
N HIS A 163 -4.99 -2.92 13.97
CA HIS A 163 -6.05 -3.26 14.92
C HIS A 163 -5.74 -2.89 16.39
N ILE A 164 -4.53 -2.43 16.70
CA ILE A 164 -4.12 -2.02 18.05
C ILE A 164 -4.16 -0.49 18.20
N SER A 165 -3.41 0.23 17.36
CA SER A 165 -3.24 1.68 17.46
C SER A 165 -4.10 2.50 16.49
N GLY A 166 -4.69 1.86 15.47
CA GLY A 166 -5.15 2.51 14.23
C GLY A 166 -4.11 2.40 13.10
N GLY A 167 -2.86 2.06 13.41
CA GLY A 167 -1.79 1.82 12.43
C GLY A 167 -1.41 3.06 11.64
N HIS A 168 -1.26 4.20 12.30
CA HIS A 168 -1.03 5.46 11.59
C HIS A 168 0.40 5.56 11.07
N PHE A 169 1.38 5.21 11.91
CA PHE A 169 2.82 5.18 11.62
C PHE A 169 3.32 6.41 10.87
N ASN A 170 2.71 7.57 11.15
CA ASN A 170 2.90 8.82 10.42
C ASN A 170 2.19 9.98 11.17
N PRO A 171 2.91 11.07 11.51
CA PRO A 171 2.32 12.28 12.09
C PRO A 171 1.21 12.92 11.26
N ALA A 172 1.32 12.92 9.92
CA ALA A 172 0.32 13.49 9.01
C ALA A 172 -0.97 12.65 8.93
N VAL A 173 -0.85 11.31 8.92
CA VAL A 173 -2.00 10.40 9.03
C VAL A 173 -2.70 10.57 10.38
N SER A 174 -1.91 10.75 11.45
CA SER A 174 -2.46 11.01 12.78
C SER A 174 -3.22 12.33 12.84
N LEU A 175 -2.70 13.37 12.18
CA LEU A 175 -3.41 14.64 12.01
C LEU A 175 -4.72 14.44 11.23
N ALA A 176 -4.72 13.70 10.11
CA ALA A 176 -5.94 13.44 9.33
C ALA A 176 -7.00 12.67 10.15
N GLY A 177 -6.59 11.64 10.89
CA GLY A 177 -7.47 10.92 11.82
C GLY A 177 -8.02 11.84 12.91
N ALA A 178 -7.22 12.76 13.45
CA ALA A 178 -7.65 13.71 14.47
C ALA A 178 -8.62 14.77 13.92
N LEU A 179 -8.35 15.32 12.74
CA LEU A 179 -9.20 16.30 12.06
C LEU A 179 -10.56 15.73 11.63
N THR A 180 -10.64 14.41 11.39
CA THR A 180 -11.90 13.72 11.02
C THR A 180 -12.63 13.07 12.20
N GLY A 181 -12.04 13.10 13.39
CA GLY A 181 -12.63 12.57 14.63
C GLY A 181 -12.39 11.07 14.89
N HIS A 182 -11.53 10.42 14.11
CA HIS A 182 -11.13 9.03 14.28
C HIS A 182 -9.95 8.83 15.25
N LEU A 183 -9.24 9.91 15.60
CA LEU A 183 -8.27 9.95 16.70
C LEU A 183 -8.69 11.05 17.70
N PRO A 184 -8.78 10.79 19.01
CA PRO A 184 -9.03 11.85 19.98
C PRO A 184 -7.90 12.88 19.94
N LEU A 185 -8.23 14.19 19.90
CA LEU A 185 -7.25 15.27 19.71
C LEU A 185 -6.09 15.24 20.73
N PHE A 186 -6.33 14.77 21.96
CA PHE A 186 -5.29 14.65 22.99
C PHE A 186 -4.35 13.44 22.79
N HIS A 187 -4.70 12.45 21.95
CA HIS A 187 -3.80 11.37 21.56
C HIS A 187 -2.77 11.83 20.52
N LEU A 188 -3.15 12.79 19.65
CA LEU A 188 -2.31 13.26 18.54
C LEU A 188 -0.86 13.60 18.95
N PRO A 189 -0.58 14.48 19.93
CA PRO A 189 0.81 14.79 20.30
C PRO A 189 1.59 13.57 20.80
N LEU A 190 0.93 12.61 21.46
CA LEU A 190 1.58 11.39 21.98
C LEU A 190 1.86 10.38 20.86
N TYR A 191 1.00 10.30 19.85
CA TYR A 191 1.24 9.54 18.62
C TYR A 191 2.43 10.13 17.86
N VAL A 192 2.44 11.46 17.65
CA VAL A 192 3.51 12.16 16.95
C VAL A 192 4.86 11.95 17.64
N VAL A 193 4.95 12.10 18.97
CA VAL A 193 6.19 11.82 19.72
C VAL A 193 6.62 10.36 19.60
N ALA A 194 5.69 9.40 19.69
CA ALA A 194 6.00 7.98 19.55
C ALA A 194 6.55 7.65 18.15
N GLN A 195 5.92 8.17 17.10
CA GLN A 195 6.34 8.01 15.71
C GLN A 195 7.74 8.62 15.49
N LEU A 196 7.96 9.88 15.90
CA LEU A 196 9.26 10.53 15.76
C LEU A 196 10.39 9.77 16.44
N LEU A 197 10.16 9.24 17.65
CA LEU A 197 11.11 8.36 18.33
C LEU A 197 11.30 7.03 17.58
N GLY A 198 10.23 6.48 17.01
CA GLY A 198 10.25 5.30 16.16
C GLY A 198 11.18 5.49 14.95
N GLY A 199 10.92 6.50 14.12
CA GLY A 199 11.74 6.83 12.95
C GLY A 199 13.21 7.13 13.28
N ILE A 200 13.50 7.80 14.39
CA ILE A 200 14.87 8.00 14.89
C ILE A 200 15.53 6.65 15.22
N CYS A 201 14.84 5.77 15.96
CA CYS A 201 15.33 4.43 16.27
C CYS A 201 15.47 3.53 15.03
N GLY A 202 14.59 3.66 14.03
CA GLY A 202 14.66 2.95 12.76
C GLY A 202 15.92 3.31 11.98
N SER A 203 16.23 4.60 11.86
CA SER A 203 17.46 5.05 11.22
C SER A 203 18.72 4.72 12.04
N LEU A 204 18.67 4.77 13.37
CA LEU A 204 19.75 4.26 14.23
C LEU A 204 20.03 2.77 13.97
N MET A 205 19.00 1.95 13.74
CA MET A 205 19.17 0.54 13.38
C MET A 205 19.84 0.37 12.02
N THR A 206 19.45 1.16 11.01
CA THR A 206 20.14 1.22 9.71
C THR A 206 21.62 1.61 9.88
N ARG A 207 21.91 2.62 10.70
CA ARG A 207 23.29 3.04 11.00
C ARG A 207 24.07 1.97 11.77
N ALA A 208 23.42 1.19 12.63
CA ALA A 208 24.08 0.13 13.40
C ALA A 208 24.46 -1.09 12.54
N ILE A 209 23.67 -1.38 11.50
CA ILE A 209 23.90 -2.51 10.58
C ILE A 209 24.91 -2.15 9.49
N LEU A 210 24.79 -0.98 8.87
CA LEU A 210 25.68 -0.55 7.80
C LEU A 210 27.01 0.01 8.32
N SER A 211 28.10 -0.22 7.60
CA SER A 211 29.34 0.53 7.85
C SER A 211 29.11 2.03 7.61
N LYS A 212 29.98 2.88 8.18
CA LYS A 212 29.85 4.34 8.02
C LYS A 212 29.86 4.76 6.55
N THR A 213 30.68 4.10 5.72
CA THR A 213 30.78 4.34 4.28
C THR A 213 29.47 4.00 3.57
N GLU A 214 28.89 2.82 3.85
CA GLU A 214 27.63 2.38 3.25
C GLU A 214 26.45 3.25 3.70
N PHE A 215 26.39 3.61 4.98
CA PHE A 215 25.38 4.52 5.52
C PHE A 215 25.47 5.92 4.87
N THR A 216 26.69 6.42 4.63
CA THR A 216 26.91 7.69 3.93
C THR A 216 26.54 7.59 2.45
N ALA A 217 26.82 6.46 1.79
CA ALA A 217 26.47 6.22 0.40
C ALA A 217 24.95 6.22 0.14
N ILE A 218 24.13 5.83 1.13
CA ILE A 218 22.67 5.90 1.05
C ILE A 218 22.08 7.21 1.62
N LEU A 219 22.92 8.22 1.90
CA LEU A 219 22.55 9.47 2.56
C LEU A 219 21.75 9.25 3.86
N GLY A 220 22.11 8.23 4.64
CA GLY A 220 21.43 7.82 5.86
C GLY A 220 19.98 7.33 5.70
N GLY A 221 19.48 7.17 4.47
CA GLY A 221 18.06 6.91 4.16
C GLY A 221 17.19 8.17 4.04
N ALA A 222 17.81 9.36 4.02
CA ALA A 222 17.10 10.64 4.01
C ALA A 222 16.29 10.88 2.74
N THR A 223 15.07 11.39 2.93
CA THR A 223 14.28 12.07 1.90
C THR A 223 14.81 13.50 1.76
N LEU A 224 15.28 13.85 0.57
CA LEU A 224 15.81 15.17 0.23
C LEU A 224 15.15 15.71 -1.03
N LEU A 225 15.01 17.03 -1.12
CA LEU A 225 14.63 17.72 -2.35
C LEU A 225 15.77 17.58 -3.36
N SER A 226 15.47 17.19 -4.60
CA SER A 226 16.41 17.19 -5.72
C SER A 226 16.74 18.62 -6.15
N ALA A 227 17.47 19.37 -5.32
CA ALA A 227 17.68 20.82 -5.44
C ALA A 227 18.37 21.24 -6.76
N ASP A 228 19.14 20.34 -7.38
CA ASP A 228 19.77 20.56 -8.69
C ASP A 228 18.75 20.66 -9.84
N THR A 229 17.57 20.03 -9.70
CA THR A 229 16.51 19.98 -10.71
C THR A 229 15.20 20.62 -10.27
N ASN A 230 15.01 20.84 -8.98
CA ASN A 230 13.74 21.23 -8.39
C ASN A 230 13.87 22.33 -7.34
N THR A 231 12.89 23.23 -7.35
CA THR A 231 12.75 24.34 -6.41
C THR A 231 11.86 23.96 -5.23
N TRP A 232 11.96 24.72 -4.14
CA TRP A 232 11.22 24.47 -2.90
C TRP A 232 9.70 24.33 -3.09
N TYR A 233 9.09 25.11 -4.01
CA TYR A 233 7.64 25.06 -4.23
C TYR A 233 7.21 23.80 -4.99
N GLN A 234 8.06 23.26 -5.86
CA GLN A 234 7.81 21.97 -6.54
C GLN A 234 7.84 20.83 -5.52
N GLY A 235 8.80 20.83 -4.60
CA GLY A 235 8.84 19.88 -3.49
C GLY A 235 7.64 19.99 -2.57
N LEU A 236 7.23 21.21 -2.21
CA LEU A 236 6.07 21.45 -1.35
C LEU A 236 4.76 20.98 -1.99
N ILE A 237 4.54 21.27 -3.27
CA ILE A 237 3.36 20.80 -4.03
C ILE A 237 3.39 19.28 -4.14
N SER A 238 4.56 18.69 -4.42
CA SER A 238 4.77 17.25 -4.50
C SER A 238 4.34 16.54 -3.21
N GLU A 239 4.97 16.85 -2.08
CA GLU A 239 4.65 16.24 -0.77
C GLU A 239 3.20 16.51 -0.34
N SER A 240 2.63 17.67 -0.67
CA SER A 240 1.22 17.97 -0.40
C SER A 240 0.28 17.05 -1.18
N MET A 241 0.56 16.83 -2.47
CA MET A 241 -0.29 16.01 -3.34
C MET A 241 -0.23 14.52 -2.96
N VAL A 242 0.96 13.97 -2.73
CA VAL A 242 1.08 12.56 -2.33
C VAL A 242 0.54 12.30 -0.92
N THR A 243 0.75 13.23 0.03
CA THR A 243 0.15 13.06 1.36
C THR A 243 -1.37 13.21 1.32
N PHE A 244 -1.91 14.05 0.42
CA PHE A 244 -3.35 14.11 0.15
C PHE A 244 -3.85 12.74 -0.36
N MET A 245 -3.19 12.13 -1.34
CA MET A 245 -3.58 10.81 -1.87
C MET A 245 -3.56 9.73 -0.77
N LEU A 246 -2.44 9.62 -0.04
CA LEU A 246 -2.30 8.67 1.07
C LEU A 246 -3.39 8.87 2.14
N CYS A 247 -3.59 10.10 2.63
CA CYS A 247 -4.59 10.37 3.65
C CYS A 247 -6.02 10.16 3.12
N HIS A 248 -6.31 10.56 1.89
CA HIS A 248 -7.63 10.33 1.27
C HIS A 248 -7.94 8.83 1.17
N THR A 249 -6.98 8.02 0.71
CA THR A 249 -7.08 6.55 0.72
C THR A 249 -7.34 6.03 2.13
N ILE A 250 -6.59 6.46 3.15
CA ILE A 250 -6.78 5.97 4.53
C ILE A 250 -8.17 6.32 5.07
N LEU A 251 -8.60 7.58 4.93
CA LEU A 251 -9.92 8.04 5.40
C LEU A 251 -11.06 7.25 4.70
N ASN A 252 -10.97 7.01 3.40
CA ASN A 252 -11.97 6.26 2.63
C ASN A 252 -11.94 4.74 2.88
N SER A 253 -10.74 4.15 2.88
CA SER A 253 -10.55 2.70 2.83
C SER A 253 -10.40 2.05 4.19
N ALA A 254 -10.02 2.78 5.26
CA ALA A 254 -9.88 2.22 6.60
C ALA A 254 -10.96 2.71 7.56
N MET A 255 -11.40 3.97 7.46
CA MET A 255 -12.29 4.57 8.46
C MET A 255 -13.78 4.42 8.07
N GLY A 256 -14.66 4.14 9.04
CA GLY A 256 -16.11 4.23 8.86
C GLY A 256 -16.92 2.96 8.49
N SER A 257 -16.34 1.75 8.44
CA SER A 257 -17.14 0.50 8.48
C SER A 257 -16.38 -0.68 9.06
N SER A 258 -17.10 -1.62 9.67
CA SER A 258 -16.55 -2.69 10.53
C SER A 258 -15.96 -3.91 9.82
N ASP A 259 -15.81 -3.88 8.50
CA ASP A 259 -15.13 -4.92 7.72
C ASP A 259 -14.57 -4.31 6.43
N LYS A 260 -13.27 -3.98 6.44
CA LYS A 260 -12.54 -3.45 5.27
C LYS A 260 -11.21 -4.21 5.08
N PRO A 261 -11.24 -5.52 4.74
CA PRO A 261 -10.03 -6.35 4.67
C PRO A 261 -9.01 -5.88 3.62
N LEU A 262 -9.43 -5.08 2.63
CA LEU A 262 -8.55 -4.52 1.60
C LEU A 262 -7.92 -3.16 2.00
N ALA A 263 -8.27 -2.58 3.15
CA ALA A 263 -7.73 -1.29 3.58
C ALA A 263 -6.19 -1.26 3.64
N PRO A 264 -5.50 -2.24 4.27
CA PRO A 264 -4.05 -2.22 4.36
C PRO A 264 -3.40 -2.30 2.97
N LEU A 265 -4.01 -3.06 2.05
CA LEU A 265 -3.51 -3.25 0.69
C LEU A 265 -3.67 -1.98 -0.16
N ALA A 266 -4.80 -1.30 -0.04
CA ALA A 266 -5.03 -0.01 -0.69
C ALA A 266 -4.02 1.04 -0.21
N ILE A 267 -3.80 1.14 1.11
CA ILE A 267 -2.83 2.06 1.72
C ILE A 267 -1.40 1.75 1.21
N GLY A 268 -1.01 0.48 1.20
CA GLY A 268 0.29 0.04 0.67
C GLY A 268 0.50 0.38 -0.79
N PHE A 269 -0.50 0.14 -1.65
CA PHE A 269 -0.41 0.47 -3.07
C PHE A 269 -0.46 1.96 -3.36
N THR A 270 -1.23 2.77 -2.62
CA THR A 270 -1.16 4.24 -2.75
C THR A 270 0.25 4.73 -2.46
N LEU A 271 0.88 4.25 -1.37
CA LEU A 271 2.24 4.63 -1.03
C LEU A 271 3.28 4.17 -2.08
N THR A 272 3.12 2.99 -2.67
CA THR A 272 3.91 2.54 -3.84
C THR A 272 3.74 3.49 -5.04
N ILE A 273 2.50 3.85 -5.38
CA ILE A 273 2.18 4.72 -6.52
C ILE A 273 2.79 6.12 -6.32
N ASP A 274 2.66 6.68 -5.13
CA ASP A 274 3.16 8.01 -4.78
C ASP A 274 4.69 8.12 -4.88
N ILE A 275 5.41 7.06 -4.47
CA ILE A 275 6.88 6.97 -4.63
C ILE A 275 7.26 6.82 -6.10
N ILE A 276 6.55 6.01 -6.89
CA ILE A 276 6.80 5.90 -8.34
C ILE A 276 6.57 7.26 -9.04
N ALA A 277 5.51 7.97 -8.66
CA ALA A 277 5.11 9.23 -9.28
C ALA A 277 6.06 10.40 -8.93
N THR A 278 6.53 10.48 -7.68
CA THR A 278 7.21 11.69 -7.17
C THR A 278 8.55 11.46 -6.46
N GLY A 279 8.99 10.21 -6.32
CA GLY A 279 10.21 9.86 -5.59
C GLY A 279 11.48 10.55 -6.09
N ARG A 280 11.54 10.92 -7.38
CA ARG A 280 12.66 11.69 -7.96
C ARG A 280 12.67 13.19 -7.61
N ILE A 281 11.60 13.74 -7.03
CA ILE A 281 11.49 15.16 -6.67
C ILE A 281 11.89 15.37 -5.20
N THR A 282 11.34 14.57 -4.29
CA THR A 282 11.51 14.72 -2.83
C THR A 282 11.81 13.43 -2.08
N GLY A 283 11.90 12.29 -2.78
CA GLY A 283 11.84 10.96 -2.17
C GLY A 283 10.44 10.51 -1.74
N ALA A 284 9.39 11.32 -1.99
CA ALA A 284 7.98 11.02 -1.69
C ALA A 284 7.77 10.57 -0.23
N SER A 285 8.10 11.43 0.73
CA SER A 285 8.15 11.04 2.14
C SER A 285 6.77 10.79 2.74
N MET A 286 5.81 11.68 2.51
CA MET A 286 4.44 11.72 3.09
C MET A 286 4.34 11.70 4.63
N ASN A 287 5.47 11.58 5.32
CA ASN A 287 5.57 11.23 6.74
C ASN A 287 6.71 12.05 7.37
N PRO A 288 6.40 13.03 8.25
CA PRO A 288 7.41 13.84 8.93
C PRO A 288 8.40 13.04 9.78
N ALA A 289 8.03 11.88 10.34
CA ALA A 289 8.93 11.04 11.12
C ALA A 289 9.90 10.22 10.24
N ARG A 290 9.42 9.70 9.11
CA ARG A 290 10.25 9.09 8.04
C ARG A 290 11.23 10.08 7.39
N SER A 291 10.94 11.38 7.44
CA SER A 291 11.91 12.40 7.07
C SER A 291 12.85 12.75 8.21
N LEU A 292 12.36 13.06 9.41
CA LEU A 292 13.19 13.54 10.51
C LEU A 292 14.23 12.51 10.97
N GLY A 293 13.83 11.25 11.16
CA GLY A 293 14.72 10.20 11.69
C GLY A 293 16.02 10.06 10.89
N PRO A 294 15.94 9.72 9.59
CA PRO A 294 17.10 9.66 8.70
C PRO A 294 17.88 10.97 8.59
N ASN A 295 17.21 12.13 8.55
CA ASN A 295 17.90 13.42 8.43
C ASN A 295 18.72 13.76 9.69
N LEU A 296 18.20 13.41 10.87
CA LEU A 296 18.86 13.62 12.17
C LEU A 296 20.05 12.65 12.38
N ILE A 297 19.86 11.37 12.06
CA ILE A 297 20.92 10.36 12.22
C ILE A 297 21.98 10.50 11.12
N GLY A 298 21.61 10.84 9.89
CA GLY A 298 22.56 11.23 8.85
C GLY A 298 23.43 12.40 9.30
N TRP A 299 22.82 13.48 9.79
CA TRP A 299 23.52 14.64 10.36
C TRP A 299 24.48 14.29 11.51
N ALA A 300 24.12 13.33 12.37
CA ALA A 300 24.95 12.95 13.51
C ALA A 300 26.07 11.93 13.20
N PHE A 301 25.96 11.14 12.11
CA PHE A 301 26.85 9.99 11.86
C PHE A 301 27.57 9.98 10.50
N MET A 302 27.20 10.83 9.54
CA MET A 302 27.91 10.98 8.26
C MET A 302 29.06 11.99 8.38
N ASP A 303 30.15 11.77 7.64
CA ASP A 303 31.31 12.70 7.62
C ASP A 303 31.05 13.96 6.78
N THR A 304 30.20 13.86 5.78
CA THR A 304 29.85 14.94 4.86
C THR A 304 28.34 15.06 4.75
N ILE A 305 27.83 16.29 4.88
CA ILE A 305 26.41 16.59 4.78
C ILE A 305 26.17 17.39 3.49
N PRO A 306 25.31 16.90 2.57
CA PRO A 306 24.93 17.63 1.36
C PRO A 306 24.41 19.04 1.62
N TYR A 307 24.58 19.93 0.63
CA TYR A 307 23.90 21.23 0.62
C TYR A 307 22.37 21.04 0.71
N GLY A 308 21.68 21.96 1.37
CA GLY A 308 20.21 21.94 1.48
C GLY A 308 19.62 20.97 2.52
N TRP A 309 20.44 20.13 3.19
CA TRP A 309 20.01 19.07 4.12
C TRP A 309 18.98 19.50 5.19
N TRP A 310 19.16 20.69 5.77
CA TRP A 310 18.19 21.28 6.71
C TRP A 310 17.38 22.43 6.08
N GLU A 311 17.87 23.06 5.00
CA GLU A 311 17.24 24.20 4.34
C GLU A 311 15.82 23.87 3.84
N TYR A 312 15.66 22.71 3.20
CA TYR A 312 14.39 22.27 2.63
C TYR A 312 13.62 21.30 3.53
N HIS A 313 14.14 20.97 4.72
CA HIS A 313 13.54 19.96 5.59
C HIS A 313 12.11 20.31 6.04
N TYR A 314 11.77 21.60 6.10
CA TYR A 314 10.41 22.07 6.41
C TYR A 314 9.35 21.58 5.41
N ILE A 315 9.74 21.24 4.16
CA ILE A 315 8.82 20.71 3.14
C ILE A 315 8.17 19.41 3.63
N TYR A 316 8.91 18.57 4.34
CA TYR A 316 8.43 17.30 4.91
C TYR A 316 7.57 17.46 6.16
N TRP A 317 7.32 18.68 6.60
CA TRP A 317 6.34 19.02 7.63
C TRP A 317 5.16 19.76 7.01
N ALA A 318 5.45 20.86 6.31
CA ALA A 318 4.43 21.71 5.69
C ALA A 318 3.62 20.96 4.61
N GLY A 319 4.28 20.23 3.71
CA GLY A 319 3.62 19.46 2.65
C GLY A 319 2.68 18.41 3.22
N PRO A 320 3.15 17.50 4.10
CA PRO A 320 2.30 16.50 4.71
C PRO A 320 1.14 17.06 5.55
N ILE A 321 1.35 18.17 6.28
CA ILE A 321 0.28 18.86 7.02
C ILE A 321 -0.78 19.43 6.07
N ILE A 322 -0.37 20.07 4.95
CA ILE A 322 -1.28 20.60 3.93
C ILE A 322 -2.07 19.46 3.29
N GLY A 323 -1.41 18.40 2.82
CA GLY A 323 -2.05 17.25 2.19
C GLY A 323 -3.05 16.55 3.09
N ALA A 324 -2.67 16.26 4.34
CA ALA A 324 -3.56 15.66 5.35
C ALA A 324 -4.77 16.55 5.67
N SER A 325 -4.59 17.87 5.74
CA SER A 325 -5.67 18.83 5.99
C SER A 325 -6.66 18.91 4.83
N ILE A 326 -6.16 18.93 3.58
CA ILE A 326 -7.01 18.90 2.38
C ILE A 326 -7.78 17.57 2.29
N ALA A 327 -7.12 16.43 2.54
CA ALA A 327 -7.78 15.12 2.54
C ALA A 327 -8.89 15.04 3.59
N SER A 328 -8.64 15.60 4.78
CA SER A 328 -9.63 15.71 5.84
C SER A 328 -10.83 16.58 5.41
N ALA A 329 -10.58 17.75 4.82
CA ALA A 329 -11.64 18.63 4.33
C ALA A 329 -12.50 17.98 3.22
N VAL A 330 -11.87 17.25 2.30
CA VAL A 330 -12.56 16.47 1.26
C VAL A 330 -13.45 15.38 1.89
N TYR A 331 -12.93 14.63 2.86
CA TYR A 331 -13.70 13.62 3.60
C TYR A 331 -14.93 14.23 4.31
N TRP A 332 -14.77 15.39 4.95
CA TRP A 332 -15.87 16.12 5.58
C TRP A 332 -16.95 16.57 4.59
N LEU A 333 -16.57 16.96 3.36
CA LEU A 333 -17.50 17.45 2.35
C LEU A 333 -18.34 16.32 1.72
N PHE A 334 -17.72 15.18 1.39
CA PHE A 334 -18.36 14.14 0.58
C PHE A 334 -18.92 12.94 1.38
N GLU A 335 -18.26 12.57 2.48
CA GLU A 335 -18.37 11.19 3.00
C GLU A 335 -19.04 11.06 4.38
N ARG A 336 -19.20 12.15 5.14
CA ARG A 336 -19.90 12.09 6.43
C ARG A 336 -21.42 11.96 6.24
N ARG A 337 -21.86 10.73 5.94
CA ARG A 337 -23.22 10.35 5.52
C ARG A 337 -24.36 10.86 6.42
N GLU A 338 -24.12 11.16 7.70
CA GLU A 338 -25.13 11.69 8.62
C GLU A 338 -25.34 13.21 8.53
N LYS A 339 -24.38 13.98 7.99
CA LYS A 339 -24.43 15.44 7.90
C LYS A 339 -23.71 15.96 6.66
N ARG A 340 -24.21 15.60 5.48
CA ARG A 340 -23.82 16.27 4.23
C ARG A 340 -24.13 17.77 4.31
N ILE A 341 -23.14 18.61 4.02
CA ILE A 341 -23.31 20.07 3.87
C ILE A 341 -23.86 20.41 2.48
N VAL A 342 -23.59 19.55 1.49
CA VAL A 342 -24.14 19.62 0.13
C VAL A 342 -24.98 18.35 -0.13
N PRO A 343 -26.27 18.46 -0.49
CA PRO A 343 -27.21 17.33 -0.57
C PRO A 343 -26.71 16.10 -1.35
#